data_AF-U1N4S6-F1
#
_entry.id   AF-U1N4S6-F1
#
_cell.length_a   1.000
_cell.length_b   1.000
_cell.length_c   1.000
_cell.angle_alpha   90.00
_cell.angle_beta   90.00
_cell.angle_gamma   90.00
#
_symmetry.space_group_name_H-M   'P 1'
#
loop_
_entity.id
_entity.type
_entity.pdbx_description
1 polymer ?
#
loop_
_entity_poly.entity_id
_entity_poly.type
_entity_poly.pdbx_seq_one_letter_code
_entity_poly.pdbx_strand_id
1 'polypeptide(L)'
;MFLNRPDRVEALGYVLILALSVYSLIEQRARQALATAEEPIDLAGGPTSFGPTGRRVLERFENMLILVDEDGNREIPANVDVPERVLELLDLSVEVYGVEDV
;
A
#
# COMPACT_ATOMS: atom_id res chain seq x y z
N MET A 1 -30.03 -3.98 -7.19
CA MET A 1 -28.99 -5.03 -7.28
C MET A 1 -28.10 -4.73 -8.48
N PHE A 2 -26.84 -4.33 -8.25
CA PHE A 2 -25.97 -3.71 -9.27
C PHE A 2 -25.30 -4.71 -10.24
N LEU A 3 -25.34 -6.01 -9.96
CA LEU A 3 -24.66 -7.06 -10.74
C LEU A 3 -25.59 -7.93 -11.60
N ASN A 4 -26.82 -7.48 -11.89
CA ASN A 4 -27.81 -8.30 -12.62
C ASN A 4 -27.53 -8.52 -14.11
N ARG A 5 -26.45 -7.95 -14.67
CA ARG A 5 -26.11 -8.10 -16.09
C ARG A 5 -24.86 -8.96 -16.22
N PRO A 6 -24.82 -9.96 -17.12
CA PRO A 6 -23.67 -10.85 -17.28
C PRO A 6 -22.39 -10.07 -17.58
N ASP A 7 -22.45 -9.06 -18.45
CA ASP A 7 -21.32 -8.19 -18.79
C ASP A 7 -20.69 -7.51 -17.55
N ARG A 8 -21.51 -7.14 -16.56
CA ARG A 8 -21.02 -6.49 -15.32
C ARG A 8 -20.38 -7.49 -14.36
N VAL A 9 -20.84 -8.74 -14.38
CA VAL A 9 -20.23 -9.82 -13.58
C VAL A 9 -18.86 -10.17 -14.15
N GLU A 10 -18.74 -10.25 -15.48
CA GLU A 10 -17.47 -10.49 -16.17
C GLU A 10 -16.46 -9.36 -15.87
N ALA A 11 -16.87 -8.10 -16.03
CA ALA A 11 -16.03 -6.95 -15.70
C ALA A 11 -15.57 -6.96 -14.23
N LEU A 12 -16.47 -7.29 -13.30
CA LEU A 12 -16.10 -7.45 -11.89
C LEU A 12 -15.07 -8.58 -11.70
N GLY A 13 -15.22 -9.69 -12.41
CA GLY A 13 -14.24 -10.79 -12.39
C GLY A 13 -12.84 -10.31 -12.75
N TYR A 14 -12.70 -9.50 -13.80
CA TYR A 14 -11.41 -8.91 -14.16
C TYR A 14 -10.85 -7.96 -13.10
N VAL A 15 -11.70 -7.11 -12.50
CA VAL A 15 -11.28 -6.21 -11.41
C VAL A 15 -10.79 -7.02 -10.21
N LEU A 16 -11.46 -8.12 -9.85
CA LEU A 16 -11.04 -8.99 -8.76
C LEU A 16 -9.70 -9.67 -9.05
N ILE A 17 -9.48 -10.15 -10.28
CA ILE A 17 -8.20 -10.76 -10.69
C ILE A 17 -7.07 -9.72 -10.63
N LEU A 18 -7.32 -8.50 -11.13
CA LEU A 18 -6.35 -7.42 -11.09
C LEU A 18 -6.02 -7.02 -9.65
N ALA A 19 -7.04 -6.85 -8.80
CA ALA A 19 -6.85 -6.54 -7.39
C ALA A 19 -6.01 -7.62 -6.69
N LEU A 20 -6.36 -8.90 -6.85
CA LEU A 20 -5.61 -10.02 -6.28
C LEU A 20 -4.16 -10.05 -6.78
N SER A 21 -3.95 -9.79 -8.07
CA SER A 21 -2.60 -9.73 -8.65
C SER A 21 -1.76 -8.63 -8.02
N VAL A 22 -2.35 -7.45 -7.77
CA VAL A 22 -1.69 -6.35 -7.06
C VAL A 22 -1.36 -6.75 -5.62
N TYR A 23 -2.31 -7.35 -4.88
CA TYR A 23 -2.06 -7.84 -3.52
C TYR A 23 -0.92 -8.88 -3.49
N SER A 24 -0.93 -9.85 -4.41
CA SER A 24 0.12 -10.87 -4.50
C SER A 24 1.48 -10.28 -4.83
N LEU A 25 1.54 -9.28 -5.71
CA LEU A 25 2.78 -8.61 -6.07
C LEU A 25 3.39 -7.84 -4.89
N ILE A 26 2.57 -7.11 -4.14
CA ILE A 26 3.00 -6.39 -2.93
C ILE A 26 3.51 -7.38 -1.88
N GLU A 27 2.77 -8.47 -1.65
CA GLU A 27 3.17 -9.54 -0.74
C GLU A 27 4.51 -10.16 -1.12
N GLN A 28 4.69 -10.45 -2.41
CA GLN A 28 5.92 -11.04 -2.93
C GLN A 28 7.12 -10.12 -2.68
N ARG A 29 7.00 -8.82 -3.00
CA ARG A 29 8.09 -7.86 -2.80
C ARG A 29 8.46 -7.71 -1.33
N ALA A 30 7.47 -7.50 -0.47
CA ALA A 30 7.70 -7.37 0.96
C ALA A 30 8.41 -8.60 1.55
N ARG A 31 7.97 -9.82 1.19
CA ARG A 31 8.63 -11.05 1.65
C ARG A 31 10.03 -11.26 1.08
N GLN A 32 10.27 -10.86 -0.17
CA GLN A 32 11.60 -10.91 -0.76
C GLN A 32 12.58 -9.97 -0.04
N ALA A 33 12.16 -8.74 0.22
CA ALA A 33 12.97 -7.77 0.97
C ALA A 33 13.21 -8.23 2.41
N LEU A 34 12.19 -8.80 3.07
CA LEU A 34 12.30 -9.33 4.44
C LEU A 34 13.11 -10.63 4.53
N ALA A 35 13.32 -11.37 3.44
CA ALA A 35 14.09 -12.62 3.47
C ALA A 35 15.57 -12.41 3.85
N THR A 36 16.10 -11.21 3.61
CA THR A 36 17.47 -10.82 3.95
C THR A 36 17.53 -9.74 5.03
N ALA A 37 16.39 -9.30 5.57
CA ALA A 37 16.33 -8.28 6.61
C ALA A 37 16.59 -8.89 7.99
N GLU A 38 17.25 -8.13 8.86
CA GLU A 38 17.48 -8.53 10.26
C GLU A 38 16.23 -8.26 11.13
N GLU A 39 15.41 -7.29 10.73
CA GLU A 39 14.24 -6.83 11.48
C GLU A 39 12.92 -7.10 10.73
N PRO A 40 11.87 -7.55 11.44
CA PRO A 40 10.55 -7.76 10.86
C PRO A 40 9.83 -6.43 10.59
N ILE A 41 8.73 -6.49 9.83
CA ILE A 41 7.84 -5.33 9.65
C ILE A 41 6.82 -5.23 10.80
N ASP A 42 6.49 -4.01 11.21
CA ASP A 42 5.35 -3.75 12.10
C ASP A 42 4.03 -3.83 11.32
N LEU A 43 3.16 -4.79 11.65
CA LEU A 43 1.84 -4.87 11.05
C LEU A 43 0.87 -3.89 11.72
N ALA A 44 -0.13 -3.42 10.97
CA ALA A 44 -1.25 -2.69 11.58
C ALA A 44 -1.92 -3.57 12.66
N GLY A 45 -2.00 -3.07 13.89
CA GLY A 45 -2.70 -3.73 14.99
C GLY A 45 -1.91 -4.74 15.83
N GLY A 46 -0.56 -4.76 15.77
CA GLY A 46 0.22 -5.33 16.87
C GLY A 46 1.45 -6.16 16.48
N PRO A 47 1.31 -7.42 16.01
CA PRO A 47 2.45 -8.32 15.88
C PRO A 47 3.33 -7.99 14.68
N THR A 48 4.64 -8.16 14.86
CA THR A 48 5.63 -8.05 13.80
C THR A 48 5.67 -9.32 12.93
N SER A 49 6.14 -9.22 11.68
CA SER A 49 6.24 -10.39 10.80
C SER A 49 7.35 -10.29 9.76
N PHE A 50 7.99 -11.42 9.44
CA PHE A 50 8.82 -11.60 8.24
C PHE A 50 8.01 -12.09 7.02
N GLY A 51 6.75 -12.46 7.23
CA GLY A 51 5.88 -13.04 6.22
C GLY A 51 4.53 -12.32 6.10
N PRO A 52 4.49 -10.98 5.97
CA PRO A 52 3.23 -10.25 5.89
C PRO A 52 2.40 -10.71 4.68
N THR A 53 1.08 -10.50 4.75
CA THR A 53 0.23 -10.58 3.56
C THR A 53 0.13 -9.22 2.89
N GLY A 54 -0.14 -9.18 1.59
CA GLY A 54 -0.28 -7.91 0.86
C GLY A 54 -1.31 -6.97 1.49
N ARG A 55 -2.39 -7.52 2.06
CA ARG A 55 -3.38 -6.75 2.82
C ARG A 55 -2.77 -6.08 4.06
N ARG A 56 -2.02 -6.81 4.89
CA ARG A 56 -1.41 -6.24 6.11
C ARG A 56 -0.35 -5.19 5.81
N VAL A 57 0.35 -5.32 4.67
CA VAL A 57 1.26 -4.29 4.16
C VAL A 57 0.48 -3.01 3.81
N LEU A 58 -0.62 -3.15 3.08
CA LEU A 58 -1.45 -2.01 2.66
C LEU A 58 -2.20 -1.32 3.82
N GLU A 59 -2.61 -2.08 4.84
CA GLU A 59 -3.25 -1.54 6.05
C GLU A 59 -2.36 -0.47 6.75
N ARG A 60 -1.03 -0.51 6.56
CA ARG A 60 -0.12 0.53 7.10
C ARG A 60 -0.29 1.90 6.45
N PHE A 61 -0.87 1.96 5.25
CA PHE A 61 -1.13 3.20 4.53
C PHE A 61 -2.54 3.74 4.74
N GLU A 62 -3.42 3.05 5.49
CA GLU A 62 -4.83 3.45 5.67
C GLU A 62 -5.01 4.85 6.27
N ASN A 63 -4.08 5.27 7.13
CA ASN A 63 -4.10 6.58 7.78
C ASN A 63 -3.23 7.62 7.07
N MET A 64 -2.67 7.29 5.90
CA MET A 64 -1.85 8.24 5.17
C MET A 64 -2.73 9.29 4.49
N LEU A 65 -2.42 10.56 4.76
CA LEU A 65 -3.15 11.71 4.23
C LEU A 65 -2.18 12.61 3.49
N ILE A 66 -2.58 13.03 2.30
CA ILE A 66 -1.88 14.03 1.49
C ILE A 66 -2.80 15.23 1.38
N LEU A 67 -2.30 16.42 1.73
CA LEU A 67 -3.00 17.67 1.47
C LEU A 67 -2.58 18.21 0.11
N VAL A 68 -3.52 18.86 -0.55
CA VAL A 68 -3.26 19.59 -1.80
C VAL A 68 -3.69 21.02 -1.56
N ASP A 69 -2.77 21.97 -1.76
CA ASP A 69 -3.06 23.40 -1.60
C ASP A 69 -3.78 23.98 -2.82
N GLU A 70 -4.07 25.28 -2.78
CA GLU A 70 -4.75 26.00 -3.87
C GLU A 70 -3.91 26.07 -5.16
N ASP A 71 -2.58 25.99 -5.03
CA ASP A 71 -1.62 26.02 -6.12
C ASP A 71 -1.34 24.61 -6.71
N GLY A 72 -1.89 23.56 -6.08
CA GLY A 72 -1.75 22.16 -6.49
C GLY A 72 -0.54 21.44 -5.90
N ASN A 73 0.22 22.08 -5.00
CA ASN A 73 1.34 21.46 -4.31
C ASN A 73 0.82 20.44 -3.30
N ARG A 74 1.58 19.37 -3.12
CA ARG A 74 1.22 18.26 -2.24
C ARG A 74 2.13 18.23 -1.03
N GLU A 75 1.54 18.12 0.14
CA GLU A 75 2.28 18.02 1.39
C GLU A 75 1.72 16.93 2.30
N ILE A 76 2.58 16.42 3.18
CA ILE A 76 2.19 15.49 4.23
C ILE A 76 2.04 16.29 5.52
N PRO A 77 0.85 16.30 6.15
CA PRO A 77 0.66 16.95 7.45
C PRO A 77 1.63 16.38 8.49
N ALA A 78 2.14 17.25 9.36
CA ALA A 78 3.09 16.87 10.42
C ALA A 78 2.57 15.79 11.40
N ASN A 79 1.25 15.56 11.45
CA ASN A 79 0.62 14.57 12.31
C ASN A 79 0.34 13.22 11.61
N VAL A 80 0.78 13.04 10.37
CA VAL A 80 0.66 11.78 9.63
C VAL A 80 1.93 10.95 9.88
N ASP A 81 1.73 9.71 10.33
CA ASP A 81 2.81 8.73 10.45
C ASP A 81 3.05 8.08 9.08
N VAL A 82 4.18 8.42 8.46
CA VAL A 82 4.58 7.84 7.17
C VAL A 82 5.18 6.46 7.42
N PRO A 83 4.66 5.39 6.82
CA PRO A 83 5.19 4.06 7.02
C PRO A 83 6.46 3.84 6.17
N GLU A 84 7.55 4.57 6.48
CA GLU A 84 8.80 4.59 5.71
C GLU A 84 9.39 3.19 5.51
N ARG A 85 9.39 2.36 6.57
CA ARG A 85 9.87 0.99 6.48
C ARG A 85 9.10 0.17 5.44
N VAL A 86 7.81 0.42 5.29
CA VAL A 86 6.98 -0.27 4.30
C VAL A 86 7.31 0.21 2.89
N LEU A 87 7.53 1.50 2.71
CA LEU A 87 7.97 2.08 1.43
C LEU A 87 9.31 1.50 0.99
N GLU A 88 10.29 1.43 1.90
CA GLU A 88 11.60 0.83 1.67
C GLU A 88 11.50 -0.64 1.23
N LEU A 89 10.71 -1.46 1.93
CA LEU A 89 10.50 -2.87 1.58
C LEU A 89 9.83 -3.07 0.20
N LEU A 90 9.13 -2.06 -0.31
CA LEU A 90 8.50 -2.07 -1.62
C LEU A 90 9.36 -1.41 -2.70
N ASP A 91 10.56 -0.93 -2.36
CA ASP A 91 11.43 -0.14 -3.24
C ASP A 91 10.73 1.12 -3.77
N LEU A 92 10.07 1.84 -2.87
CA LEU A 92 9.32 3.07 -3.14
C LEU A 92 9.81 4.20 -2.25
N SER A 93 9.72 5.43 -2.76
CA SER A 93 9.87 6.67 -2.00
C SER A 93 8.51 7.32 -1.75
N VAL A 94 8.45 8.26 -0.80
CA VAL A 94 7.25 9.05 -0.52
C VAL A 94 6.84 9.94 -1.71
N GLU A 95 7.79 10.23 -2.60
CA GLU A 95 7.58 10.97 -3.84
C GLU A 95 6.55 10.31 -4.77
N VAL A 96 6.22 9.02 -4.57
CA VAL A 96 5.12 8.35 -5.28
C VAL A 96 3.78 9.07 -5.10
N TYR A 97 3.63 9.86 -4.03
CA TYR A 97 2.47 10.71 -3.77
C TYR A 97 2.56 12.08 -4.44
N GLY A 98 3.66 12.40 -5.10
CA GLY A 98 3.92 13.70 -5.73
C GLY A 98 4.26 14.80 -4.72
N VAL A 99 4.78 14.41 -3.56
CA VAL A 99 5.32 15.32 -2.54
C VAL A 99 6.80 15.51 -2.85
N GLU A 100 7.28 16.76 -2.86
CA GLU A 100 8.70 17.05 -3.04
C GLU A 100 9.47 16.67 -1.76
N ASP A 101 10.62 16.02 -1.91
CA ASP A 101 11.47 15.61 -0.78
C ASP A 101 11.97 16.87 -0.03
N VAL A 102 11.81 16.88 1.31
CA VAL A 102 12.20 18.02 2.19
C VAL A 102 13.65 17.93 2.63
#